data_AF-A0A2N2GWP8-F1
#
_entry.id   AF-A0A2N2GWP8-F1
#
_cell.length_a   1.000
_cell.length_b   1.000
_cell.length_c   1.000
_cell.angle_alpha   90.00
_cell.angle_beta   90.00
_cell.angle_gamma   90.00
#
_symmetry.space_group_name_H-M   'P 1'
#
loop_
_entity.id
_entity.type
_entity.pdbx_description
1 polymer ?
#
loop_
_entity_poly.entity_id
_entity_poly.type
_entity_poly.pdbx_seq_one_letter_code
_entity_poly.pdbx_strand_id
1 'polypeptide(L)'
;MALSKEKLGLYNPQKPMENRLTDMGPRHYWQYFPPIIQNNYGKWKYHEILEPGVLVHVSETGDKVFTVRVGGGRLMTVEHVREMC
;
A
#
# COMPACT_ATOMS: atom_id res chain seq x y z
N MET A 1 -14.82 -3.83 -8.67
CA MET A 1 -14.41 -4.62 -9.87
C MET A 1 -14.00 -6.00 -9.41
N ALA A 2 -14.64 -7.06 -9.90
CA ALA A 2 -14.19 -8.42 -9.59
C ALA A 2 -12.78 -8.62 -10.16
N LEU A 3 -11.84 -9.09 -9.34
CA LEU A 3 -10.51 -9.45 -9.82
C LEU A 3 -10.65 -10.64 -10.77
N SER A 4 -10.17 -10.50 -12.01
CA SER A 4 -10.20 -11.60 -12.97
C SER A 4 -9.36 -12.77 -12.44
N LYS A 5 -9.98 -13.95 -12.38
CA LYS A 5 -9.35 -15.20 -11.92
C LYS A 5 -8.32 -15.75 -12.92
N GLU A 6 -8.34 -15.25 -14.15
CA GLU A 6 -7.55 -15.78 -15.27
C GLU A 6 -6.58 -14.73 -15.83
N LYS A 7 -6.51 -13.53 -15.24
CA LYS A 7 -5.68 -12.41 -15.73
C LYS A 7 -4.21 -12.80 -15.95
N LEU A 8 -3.71 -13.75 -15.17
CA LEU A 8 -2.31 -14.19 -15.19
C LEU A 8 -2.15 -15.65 -15.67
N GLY A 9 -3.18 -16.23 -16.28
CA GLY A 9 -3.20 -17.62 -16.72
C GLY A 9 -3.45 -18.63 -15.59
N LEU A 10 -3.76 -19.86 -15.96
CA LEU A 10 -3.85 -21.02 -15.06
C LEU A 10 -2.62 -21.90 -15.25
N TYR A 11 -2.15 -22.52 -14.16
CA TYR A 11 -1.00 -23.41 -14.19
C TYR A 11 -1.32 -24.74 -14.90
N ASN A 12 -0.42 -25.19 -15.78
CA ASN A 12 -0.49 -26.48 -16.48
C ASN A 12 0.69 -27.39 -16.08
N PRO A 13 0.47 -28.52 -15.38
CA PRO A 13 1.56 -29.39 -14.93
C PRO A 13 2.25 -30.16 -16.07
N GLN A 14 1.58 -30.42 -17.20
CA GLN A 14 2.21 -31.03 -18.38
C GLN A 14 3.08 -30.03 -19.15
N LYS A 15 2.79 -28.73 -19.03
CA LYS A 15 3.54 -27.64 -19.66
C LYS A 15 3.90 -26.55 -18.64
N PRO A 16 4.81 -26.82 -17.69
CA PRO A 16 5.06 -25.95 -16.54
C PRO A 16 5.71 -24.60 -16.86
N MET A 17 6.14 -24.40 -18.11
CA MET A 17 6.74 -23.15 -18.61
C MET A 17 5.75 -22.31 -19.43
N GLU A 18 4.63 -22.89 -19.87
CA GLU A 18 3.58 -22.19 -20.60
C GLU A 18 2.94 -21.14 -19.67
N ASN A 19 2.81 -19.90 -20.15
CA ASN A 19 2.23 -18.76 -19.40
C ASN A 19 2.92 -18.42 -18.07
N ARG A 20 4.16 -18.86 -17.84
CA ARG A 20 4.91 -18.51 -16.63
C ARG A 20 5.36 -17.04 -16.69
N LEU A 21 4.96 -16.25 -15.70
CA LEU A 21 5.45 -14.89 -15.50
C LEU A 21 6.61 -14.89 -14.51
N THR A 22 7.78 -14.42 -14.94
CA THR A 22 8.97 -14.26 -14.08
C THR A 22 9.48 -12.82 -14.15
N ASP A 23 10.36 -12.45 -13.21
CA ASP A 23 11.12 -11.19 -13.25
C ASP A 23 10.27 -9.90 -13.22
N MET A 24 9.02 -9.97 -12.73
CA MET A 24 8.09 -8.82 -12.69
C MET A 24 8.44 -7.78 -11.62
N GLY A 25 9.24 -8.14 -10.60
CA GLY A 25 9.50 -7.28 -9.45
C GLY A 25 8.25 -6.94 -8.63
N PRO A 26 8.34 -5.93 -7.74
CA PRO A 26 7.21 -5.49 -6.93
C PRO A 26 6.26 -4.57 -7.72
N ARG A 27 5.04 -4.40 -7.20
CA ARG A 27 4.14 -3.34 -7.67
C ARG A 27 4.73 -1.98 -7.30
N HIS A 28 4.67 -1.01 -8.22
CA HIS A 28 5.15 0.34 -7.95
C HIS A 28 4.31 1.00 -6.86
N TYR A 29 4.96 1.52 -5.80
CA TYR A 29 4.29 2.06 -4.61
C TYR A 29 3.30 3.19 -4.92
N TRP A 30 3.54 3.94 -6.00
CA TRP A 30 2.67 5.04 -6.46
C TRP A 30 1.23 4.60 -6.72
N GLN A 31 1.00 3.31 -7.03
CA GLN A 31 -0.33 2.76 -7.25
C GLN A 31 -1.20 2.74 -5.99
N TYR A 32 -0.59 2.88 -4.81
CA TYR A 32 -1.26 2.74 -3.50
C TYR A 32 -1.19 3.99 -2.65
N PHE A 33 -0.55 5.06 -3.13
CA PHE A 33 -0.52 6.30 -2.38
C PHE A 33 -1.90 6.94 -2.28
N PRO A 34 -2.31 7.40 -1.09
CA PRO A 34 -3.44 8.31 -0.96
C PRO A 34 -3.24 9.56 -1.84
N PRO A 35 -4.29 10.16 -2.42
CA PRO A 35 -4.16 11.34 -3.28
C PRO A 35 -3.38 12.48 -2.64
N ILE A 36 -3.58 12.73 -1.34
CA ILE A 36 -2.86 13.77 -0.58
C ILE A 36 -1.34 13.54 -0.56
N ILE A 37 -0.90 12.28 -0.52
CA ILE A 37 0.51 11.90 -0.55
C ILE A 37 1.08 12.08 -1.95
N GLN A 38 0.35 11.68 -3.00
CA GLN A 38 0.80 11.85 -4.39
C GLN A 38 0.95 13.33 -4.75
N ASN A 39 -0.05 14.15 -4.42
CA ASN A 39 -0.08 15.58 -4.76
C ASN A 39 1.04 16.37 -4.06
N ASN A 40 1.48 15.91 -2.89
CA ASN A 40 2.49 16.57 -2.06
C ASN A 40 3.83 15.81 -2.01
N TYR A 41 4.06 14.83 -2.89
CA TYR A 41 5.28 14.02 -2.87
C TYR A 41 6.53 14.88 -3.05
N GLY A 42 7.44 14.82 -2.06
CA GLY A 42 8.66 15.65 -2.03
C GLY A 42 8.46 17.11 -1.63
N LYS A 43 7.25 17.53 -1.24
CA LYS A 43 6.89 18.93 -0.91
C LYS A 43 6.37 19.08 0.53
N TRP A 44 6.96 18.33 1.46
CA TRP A 44 6.61 18.37 2.88
C TRP A 44 7.48 19.39 3.60
N LYS A 45 6.84 20.28 4.37
CA LYS A 45 7.51 21.37 5.07
C LYS A 45 7.98 20.97 6.46
N TYR A 46 7.09 20.35 7.25
CA TYR A 46 7.40 19.89 8.60
C TYR A 46 6.41 18.80 9.04
N HIS A 47 6.70 18.19 10.18
CA HIS A 47 5.80 17.28 10.88
C HIS A 47 5.74 17.60 12.37
N GLU A 48 4.63 17.23 13.01
CA GLU A 48 4.44 17.33 14.45
C GLU A 48 3.84 16.03 14.99
N ILE A 49 4.18 15.71 16.24
CA ILE A 49 3.54 14.66 17.02
C ILE A 49 2.50 15.36 17.89
N LEU A 50 1.22 15.13 17.60
CA LEU A 50 0.11 15.79 18.30
C LEU A 50 -0.17 15.12 19.64
N GLU A 51 -0.13 13.80 19.66
CA GLU A 51 -0.32 12.94 20.82
C GLU A 51 0.35 11.57 20.56
N PRO A 52 0.53 10.71 21.58
CA PRO A 52 1.14 9.40 21.40
C PRO A 52 0.46 8.57 20.30
N GLY A 53 1.17 8.36 19.19
CA GLY A 53 0.67 7.60 18.04
C GLY A 53 0.02 8.43 16.94
N VAL A 54 -0.23 9.72 17.13
CA VAL A 54 -0.84 10.59 16.10
C VAL A 54 0.15 11.66 15.64
N LEU A 55 0.40 11.67 14.33
CA LEU A 55 1.29 12.61 13.67
C LEU A 55 0.53 13.43 12.63
N VAL A 56 1.00 14.64 12.39
CA VAL A 56 0.58 15.45 11.23
C VAL A 56 1.79 15.82 10.40
N HIS A 57 1.70 15.68 9.08
CA HIS A 57 2.66 16.25 8.13
C HIS A 57 1.98 17.40 7.39
N VAL A 58 2.67 18.53 7.27
CA VAL A 58 2.16 19.74 6.62
C VAL A 58 3.01 20.03 5.38
N SER A 59 2.36 20.21 4.24
CA SER A 59 3.03 20.52 2.97
C SER A 59 3.43 21.99 2.89
N GLU A 60 4.22 22.32 1.86
CA GLU A 60 4.55 23.70 1.53
C GLU A 60 3.33 24.56 1.16
N THR A 61 2.26 23.94 0.64
CA THR A 61 1.00 24.60 0.27
C THR A 61 0.00 24.68 1.42
N GLY A 62 0.31 24.08 2.58
CA GLY A 62 -0.55 24.05 3.75
C GLY A 62 -1.47 22.82 3.84
N ASP A 63 -1.41 21.90 2.86
CA ASP A 63 -2.11 20.62 2.93
C ASP A 63 -1.61 19.82 4.14
N LYS A 64 -2.51 19.04 4.77
CA LYS A 64 -2.18 18.24 5.95
C LYS A 64 -2.58 16.79 5.77
N VAL A 65 -1.72 15.88 6.20
CA VAL A 65 -2.03 14.45 6.33
C VAL A 65 -1.78 14.01 7.76
N PHE A 66 -2.78 13.33 8.34
CA PHE A 66 -2.72 12.81 9.70
C PHE A 66 -2.47 11.30 9.64
N THR A 67 -1.49 10.85 10.41
CA THR A 67 -1.11 9.43 10.51
C THR A 67 -1.38 8.95 11.92
N VAL A 68 -2.23 7.94 12.05
CA VAL A 68 -2.43 7.20 13.31
C VAL A 68 -1.62 5.91 13.24
N ARG A 69 -0.67 5.75 14.16
CA ARG A 69 0.18 4.55 14.29
C ARG A 69 -0.40 3.64 15.36
N VAL A 70 -0.66 2.40 14.98
CA VAL A 70 -1.16 1.34 15.86
C VAL A 70 -0.16 0.19 15.96
N GLY A 71 -0.22 -0.57 17.06
CA GLY A 71 0.55 -1.80 17.20
C GLY A 71 -0.03 -2.91 16.34
N GLY A 72 0.84 -3.79 15.80
CA GLY A 72 0.44 -4.99 15.08
C GLY A 72 1.25 -6.19 15.54
N GLY A 73 0.64 -7.37 15.62
CA GLY A 73 1.27 -8.60 16.13
C GLY A 73 2.41 -9.17 15.26
N ARG A 74 2.71 -8.54 14.11
CA ARG A 74 3.61 -8.99 13.03
C ARG A 74 3.14 -10.29 12.38
N LEU A 75 3.00 -11.37 13.15
CA LEU A 75 2.27 -12.57 12.75
C LEU A 75 0.78 -12.30 12.91
N MET A 76 0.03 -12.40 11.81
CA MET A 76 -1.39 -12.02 11.77
C MET A 76 -2.18 -12.98 10.89
N THR A 77 -3.47 -13.16 11.22
CA THR A 77 -4.40 -13.95 10.41
C THR A 77 -4.92 -13.13 9.23
N VAL A 78 -5.43 -13.82 8.21
CA VAL A 78 -6.10 -13.15 7.07
C VAL A 78 -7.34 -12.38 7.50
N GLU A 79 -8.02 -12.79 8.57
CA GLU A 79 -9.18 -12.10 9.12
C GLU A 79 -8.77 -10.75 9.72
N HIS A 80 -7.70 -10.72 10.52
CA HIS A 80 -7.21 -9.47 11.10
C HIS A 80 -6.72 -8.48 10.03
N VAL A 81 -6.15 -8.97 8.91
CA VAL A 81 -5.81 -8.11 7.76
C VAL A 81 -7.06 -7.53 7.09
N ARG A 82 -8.14 -8.32 6.95
CA ARG A 82 -9.40 -7.87 6.35
C ARG A 82 -10.14 -6.88 7.23
N GLU A 83 -10.00 -6.98 8.55
CA GLU A 83 -10.55 -6.01 9.50
C GLU A 83 -9.90 -4.61 9.37
N MET A 84 -8.62 -4.55 8.98
CA MET A 84 -7.91 -3.29 8.74
C MET A 84 -8.22 -2.63 7.38
N CYS A 85 -8.78 -3.39 6.42
CA CYS A 85 -9.04 -2.94 5.05
C CYS A 85 -10.40 -2.24 4.94
#